data_AF-A0A354RC44-F1
#
_entry.id   AF-A0A354RC44-F1
#
_cell.length_a   1.000
_cell.length_b   1.000
_cell.length_c   1.000
_cell.angle_alpha   90.00
_cell.angle_beta   90.00
_cell.angle_gamma   90.00
#
_symmetry.space_group_name_H-M   'P 1'
#
loop_
_entity.id
_entity.type
_entity.pdbx_description
1 polymer ?
#
loop_
_entity_poly.entity_id
_entity_poly.type
_entity_poly.pdbx_seq_one_letter_code
_entity_poly.pdbx_strand_id
1 'polypeptide(L)'
;MNEDYFKTIFIVKDGVIQFPDSFAILTAFNPMDRELSEKENKLRNREMRSLLAEEELDYSELVGSSPDGSHQEPSFAVSCKLEDAIEWANRFEQRAIFWIEE
;
A
#
# COMPACT_ATOMS: atom_id res chain seq x y z
N MET A 1 -11.88 -8.82 -12.64
CA MET A 1 -10.63 -8.28 -12.06
C MET A 1 -10.41 -6.92 -12.73
N ASN A 2 -10.12 -5.85 -11.98
CA ASN A 2 -9.88 -4.53 -12.59
C ASN A 2 -8.52 -4.57 -13.31
N GLU A 3 -8.49 -4.22 -14.59
CA GLU A 3 -7.27 -4.27 -15.40
C GLU A 3 -6.24 -3.20 -15.00
N ASP A 4 -6.69 -2.13 -14.34
CA ASP A 4 -5.81 -1.02 -13.97
C ASP A 4 -4.80 -1.41 -12.89
N TYR A 5 -5.09 -2.44 -12.09
CA TYR A 5 -4.13 -2.98 -11.11
C TYR A 5 -2.84 -3.49 -11.78
N PHE A 6 -2.93 -4.07 -12.98
CA PHE A 6 -1.75 -4.58 -13.70
C PHE A 6 -0.93 -3.47 -14.35
N LYS A 7 -1.45 -2.24 -14.39
CA LYS A 7 -0.76 -1.07 -14.92
C LYS A 7 -0.15 -0.22 -13.81
N THR A 8 -0.46 -0.50 -12.54
CA THR A 8 0.09 0.24 -11.41
C THR A 8 1.62 0.15 -11.42
N ILE A 9 2.26 1.32 -11.38
CA ILE A 9 3.69 1.46 -11.14
C ILE A 9 3.93 1.95 -9.71
N PHE A 10 5.07 1.58 -9.14
CA PHE A 10 5.45 1.99 -7.80
C PHE A 10 6.64 2.93 -7.84
N ILE A 11 6.43 4.14 -7.35
CA ILE A 11 7.43 5.20 -7.31
C ILE A 11 8.05 5.21 -5.92
N VAL A 12 9.34 4.92 -5.89
CA VAL A 12 10.18 4.97 -4.69
C VAL A 12 10.84 6.35 -4.60
N LYS A 13 10.79 6.99 -3.43
CA LYS A 13 11.55 8.22 -3.18
C LYS A 13 13.03 7.88 -2.96
N ASP A 14 13.92 8.68 -3.53
CA ASP A 14 15.37 8.47 -3.58
C ASP A 14 15.97 7.89 -2.28
N GLY A 15 16.63 6.73 -2.40
CA GLY A 15 17.28 6.01 -1.30
C GLY A 15 17.62 4.57 -1.67
N VAL A 16 18.51 3.93 -0.91
CA VAL A 16 18.69 2.48 -1.00
C VAL A 16 17.50 1.84 -0.29
N ILE A 17 16.52 1.34 -1.06
CA ILE A 17 15.51 0.45 -0.49
C ILE A 17 16.03 -0.98 -0.62
N GLN A 18 16.22 -1.62 0.53
CA GLN A 18 16.39 -3.06 0.59
C GLN A 18 15.01 -3.65 0.82
N PHE A 19 14.46 -4.26 -0.22
CA PHE A 19 13.28 -5.08 -0.08
C PHE A 19 13.70 -6.48 0.36
N PRO A 20 12.95 -7.12 1.27
CA PRO A 20 13.12 -8.55 1.53
C PRO A 20 12.70 -9.37 0.31
N ASP A 21 13.04 -10.67 0.31
CA ASP A 21 12.67 -11.62 -0.77
C ASP A 21 11.16 -11.67 -1.02
N SER A 22 10.35 -11.39 0.00
CA SER A 22 8.90 -11.26 -0.13
C SER A 22 8.33 -10.12 0.72
N PHE A 23 7.44 -9.32 0.14
CA PHE A 23 6.76 -8.22 0.83
C PHE A 23 5.40 -7.91 0.22
N ALA A 24 4.54 -7.24 0.99
CA ALA A 24 3.27 -6.72 0.51
C ALA A 24 3.35 -5.21 0.25
N ILE A 25 2.66 -4.73 -0.79
CA ILE A 25 2.38 -3.31 -0.96
C ILE A 25 0.90 -3.04 -0.65
N LEU A 26 0.68 -2.13 0.30
CA LEU A 26 -0.62 -1.77 0.85
C LEU A 26 -0.86 -0.27 0.70
N THR A 27 -2.10 0.12 0.43
CA THR A 27 -2.57 1.51 0.60
C THR A 27 -3.75 1.53 1.56
N ALA A 28 -4.01 2.67 2.19
CA ALA A 28 -5.21 2.91 2.99
C ALA A 28 -6.23 3.82 2.29
N PHE A 29 -5.89 4.30 1.08
CA PHE A 29 -6.71 5.20 0.31
C PHE A 29 -7.89 4.45 -0.35
N ASN A 30 -8.93 5.22 -0.66
CA ASN A 30 -10.04 4.83 -1.52
C ASN A 30 -10.59 3.40 -1.26
N PRO A 31 -11.01 3.09 -0.02
CA PRO A 31 -11.44 1.75 0.37
C PRO A 31 -12.53 1.20 -0.55
N MET A 32 -12.37 -0.04 -0.97
CA MET A 32 -13.25 -0.76 -1.88
C MET A 32 -13.53 -0.03 -3.20
N ASP A 33 -12.54 0.73 -3.69
CA ASP A 33 -12.60 1.63 -4.87
C ASP A 33 -13.55 2.83 -4.65
N ARG A 34 -13.89 3.19 -3.41
CA ARG A 34 -14.70 4.36 -3.10
C ARG A 34 -13.79 5.57 -2.88
N GLU A 35 -13.87 6.53 -3.80
CA GLU A 35 -13.17 7.81 -3.65
C GLU A 35 -13.63 8.54 -2.37
N LEU A 36 -12.67 8.86 -1.51
CA LEU A 36 -12.88 9.65 -0.30
C LEU A 36 -12.30 11.05 -0.45
N SER A 37 -12.65 11.94 0.48
CA SER A 37 -11.95 13.21 0.57
C SER A 37 -10.48 12.98 0.95
N GLU A 38 -9.61 13.90 0.50
CA GLU A 38 -8.18 13.86 0.82
C GLU A 38 -7.94 13.80 2.34
N LYS A 39 -8.78 14.46 3.14
CA LYS A 39 -8.69 14.46 4.60
C LYS A 39 -8.96 13.08 5.19
N GLU A 40 -9.99 12.38 4.71
CA GLU A 40 -10.34 11.04 5.16
C GLU A 40 -9.25 10.03 4.76
N ASN A 41 -8.80 10.10 3.51
CA ASN A 41 -7.70 9.26 3.01
C ASN A 41 -6.41 9.47 3.82
N LYS A 42 -6.03 10.73 4.11
CA LYS A 42 -4.88 11.03 4.98
C LYS A 42 -5.05 10.52 6.42
N LEU A 43 -6.27 10.52 6.96
CA LEU A 43 -6.53 9.95 8.28
C LEU A 43 -6.28 8.44 8.29
N ARG A 44 -6.88 7.72 7.33
CA ARG A 44 -6.69 6.26 7.18
C ARG A 44 -5.23 5.89 6.96
N ASN A 45 -4.50 6.66 6.15
CA ASN A 45 -3.08 6.42 5.90
C ASN A 45 -2.22 6.62 7.16
N ARG A 46 -2.57 7.56 8.03
CA ARG A 46 -1.92 7.69 9.34
C ARG A 46 -2.24 6.53 10.27
N GLU A 47 -3.48 6.05 10.26
CA GLU A 47 -3.88 4.88 11.05
C GLU A 47 -3.13 3.61 10.61
N MET A 48 -2.97 3.40 9.30
CA MET A 48 -2.15 2.29 8.78
C MET A 48 -0.69 2.44 9.21
N ARG A 49 -0.10 3.64 9.08
CA ARG A 49 1.27 3.89 9.53
C ARG A 49 1.46 3.64 11.03
N SER A 50 0.50 4.05 11.85
CA SER A 50 0.49 3.80 13.29
C SER A 50 0.42 2.31 13.60
N LEU A 51 -0.46 1.58 12.92
CA LEU A 51 -0.53 0.12 13.03
C LEU A 51 0.83 -0.53 12.72
N LEU A 52 1.43 -0.20 11.57
CA LEU A 52 2.71 -0.80 11.16
C LEU A 52 3.83 -0.50 12.17
N ALA A 53 3.81 0.70 12.78
CA ALA A 53 4.76 1.07 13.82
C ALA A 53 4.50 0.38 15.17
N GLU A 54 3.22 0.19 15.55
CA GLU A 54 2.81 -0.50 16.79
C GLU A 54 3.13 -2.01 16.73
N GLU A 55 3.04 -2.61 15.55
CA GLU A 55 3.42 -4.00 15.28
C GLU A 55 4.94 -4.18 15.05
N GLU A 56 5.74 -3.12 15.21
CA GLU A 56 7.21 -3.10 15.01
C GLU A 56 7.66 -3.66 13.65
N LEU A 57 6.88 -3.41 12.59
CA LEU A 57 7.15 -3.91 11.25
C LEU A 57 8.13 -3.02 10.48
N ASP A 58 9.00 -3.66 9.72
CA ASP A 58 9.84 -2.98 8.75
C ASP A 58 9.03 -2.62 7.49
N TYR A 59 8.94 -1.32 7.19
CA TYR A 59 8.26 -0.84 6.00
C TYR A 59 8.96 0.35 5.34
N SER A 60 8.69 0.52 4.04
CA SER A 60 9.08 1.69 3.25
C SER A 60 7.86 2.39 2.66
N GLU A 61 7.85 3.72 2.68
CA GLU A 61 6.81 4.53 2.05
C GLU A 61 7.09 4.69 0.55
N LEU A 62 6.06 4.45 -0.27
CA LEU A 62 6.12 4.58 -1.73
C LEU A 62 4.79 5.15 -2.28
N VAL A 63 4.73 5.41 -3.58
CA VAL A 63 3.50 5.86 -4.24
C VAL A 63 3.07 4.84 -5.29
N GLY A 64 1.88 4.29 -5.15
CA GLY A 64 1.20 3.56 -6.21
C GLY A 64 0.62 4.56 -7.20
N SER A 65 0.90 4.37 -8.50
CA SER A 65 0.49 5.33 -9.52
C SER A 65 0.06 4.66 -10.82
N SER A 66 -0.85 5.28 -11.54
CA SER A 66 -1.06 4.98 -12.96
C SER A 66 0.19 5.37 -13.77
N PRO A 67 0.49 4.71 -14.91
CA PRO A 67 1.68 5.03 -15.70
C PRO A 67 1.75 6.48 -16.20
N ASP A 68 0.58 7.12 -16.37
CA ASP A 68 0.45 8.51 -16.79
C ASP A 68 0.45 9.51 -15.61
N GLY A 69 0.52 9.02 -14.37
CA GLY A 69 0.55 9.83 -13.15
C GLY A 69 -0.78 10.48 -12.75
N SER A 70 -1.88 10.22 -13.48
CA SER A 70 -3.20 10.79 -13.23
C SER A 70 -3.86 10.28 -11.94
N HIS A 71 -3.50 9.07 -11.50
CA HIS A 71 -3.86 8.53 -10.19
C HIS A 71 -2.59 8.23 -9.40
N GLN A 72 -2.57 8.70 -8.15
CA GLN A 72 -1.44 8.52 -7.22
C GLN A 72 -1.96 8.34 -5.80
N GLU A 73 -1.50 7.28 -5.14
CA GLU A 73 -1.90 6.92 -3.78
C GLU A 73 -0.67 6.62 -2.93
N PRO A 74 -0.53 7.24 -1.74
CA PRO A 74 0.45 6.80 -0.76
C PRO A 74 0.27 5.33 -0.43
N SER A 75 1.38 4.60 -0.35
CA SER A 75 1.41 3.17 -0.10
C SER A 75 2.62 2.80 0.76
N PHE A 76 2.60 1.59 1.30
CA PHE A 76 3.65 1.01 2.14
C PHE A 76 4.08 -0.32 1.56
N ALA A 77 5.38 -0.52 1.34
CA ALA A 77 5.96 -1.84 1.16
C ALA A 77 6.34 -2.39 2.54
N VAL A 78 5.75 -3.50 2.95
CA VAL A 78 5.84 -4.06 4.31
C VAL A 78 6.45 -5.46 4.27
N SER A 79 7.53 -5.66 5.03
CA SER A 79 8.11 -6.97 5.27
C SER A 79 7.21 -7.75 6.23
N CYS A 80 6.38 -8.65 5.70
CA CYS A 80 5.36 -9.38 6.45
C CYS A 80 5.01 -10.69 5.75
N LYS A 81 4.20 -11.52 6.41
CA LYS A 81 3.58 -12.68 5.74
C LYS A 81 2.36 -12.25 4.95
N LEU A 82 2.02 -13.04 3.93
CA LEU A 82 0.86 -12.78 3.08
C LEU A 82 -0.45 -12.74 3.90
N GLU A 83 -0.58 -13.60 4.91
CA GLU A 83 -1.78 -13.64 5.75
C GLU A 83 -1.98 -12.34 6.53
N ASP A 84 -0.90 -11.79 7.10
CA ASP A 84 -0.94 -10.52 7.84
C ASP A 84 -1.31 -9.36 6.91
N ALA A 85 -0.73 -9.33 5.70
CA ALA A 85 -1.05 -8.33 4.68
C ALA A 85 -2.53 -8.37 4.27
N ILE A 86 -3.10 -9.58 4.12
CA ILE A 86 -4.53 -9.77 3.81
C ILE A 86 -5.39 -9.32 5.00
N GLU A 87 -5.00 -9.61 6.24
CA GLU A 87 -5.72 -9.15 7.43
C GLU A 87 -5.79 -7.62 7.48
N TRP A 88 -4.65 -6.94 7.31
CA TRP A 88 -4.60 -5.49 7.30
C TRP A 88 -5.36 -4.89 6.13
N ALA A 89 -5.25 -5.48 4.93
CA ALA A 89 -6.05 -5.06 3.78
C ALA A 89 -7.54 -5.12 4.07
N ASN A 90 -8.04 -6.20 4.68
CA ASN A 90 -9.44 -6.30 5.08
C ASN A 90 -9.81 -5.24 6.13
N ARG A 91 -8.96 -4.99 7.12
CA ARG A 91 -9.18 -3.94 8.15
C ARG A 91 -9.27 -2.54 7.53
N PHE A 92 -8.47 -2.26 6.49
CA PHE A 92 -8.49 -1.00 5.74
C PHE A 92 -9.39 -1.05 4.50
N GLU A 93 -10.24 -2.08 4.40
CA GLU A 93 -11.23 -2.25 3.34
C GLU A 93 -10.61 -2.13 1.93
N GLN A 94 -9.42 -2.68 1.76
CA GLN A 94 -8.72 -2.70 0.48
C GLN A 94 -9.21 -3.87 -0.35
N ARG A 95 -9.48 -3.58 -1.63
CA ARG A 95 -9.97 -4.59 -2.57
C ARG A 95 -8.88 -5.60 -2.95
N ALA A 96 -7.64 -5.14 -2.98
CA ALA A 96 -6.49 -5.93 -3.37
C ALA A 96 -5.24 -5.43 -2.65
N ILE A 97 -4.22 -6.27 -2.66
CA ILE A 97 -2.85 -5.95 -2.29
C ILE A 97 -1.95 -6.37 -3.46
N PHE A 98 -0.73 -5.85 -3.49
CA PHE A 98 0.32 -6.45 -4.31
C PHE A 98 1.21 -7.29 -3.40
N TRP A 99 1.38 -8.55 -3.75
CA TRP A 99 2.33 -9.45 -3.10
C TRP A 99 3.50 -9.66 -4.07
N ILE A 100 4.71 -9.42 -3.58
CA ILE A 100 5.94 -9.52 -4.36
C ILE A 100 6.72 -10.68 -3.75
N GLU A 101 7.11 -11.63 -4.59
CA GLU A 101 7.93 -12.79 -4.25
C GLU A 101 8.83 -13.12 -5.47
N GLU A 102 10.01 -13.69 -5.23
CA GLU A 102 10.88 -14.25 -6.28
C GLU A 102 10.39 -15.60 -6.84
#